data_AF-A0A937HSQ9-F1
#
_entry.id   AF-A0A937HSQ9-F1
#
_cell.length_a   1.000
_cell.length_b   1.000
_cell.length_c   1.000
_cell.angle_alpha   90.00
_cell.angle_beta   90.00
_cell.angle_gamma   90.00
#
_symmetry.space_group_name_H-M   'P 1'
#
loop_
_entity.id
_entity.type
_entity.pdbx_description
1 polymer ?
#
loop_
_entity_poly.entity_id
_entity_poly.type
_entity_poly.pdbx_seq_one_letter_code
_entity_poly.pdbx_strand_id
1 'polypeptide(L)'
;MSEDTITELTTTVLRKSKGRTLEDGDRLLVHYQGKLLNGEQFDASFDFSSFEAEEGRRPFDFVLGEGQVIQGWDQGLKGQKLGDVVELKIPSELAYGEQAVGDAIPPNSPLIFTVEVLAVIPAGEAVPIYLDFKDIGIKPKKLGLTDELLATVQFSKTGLDRNDELNGREEADLLIGLKGKDTLHGGLGADVLIGGKGKDRFLYTAMEDSLVNEEGRDVILDFGKKDKINLQALADDLQFIKKGKFTGTAGEVRFSKETLSVDIDGDESADFAVALPGVTKLKGSNLLF
;
A
#
# COMPACT_ATOMS: atom_id res chain seq x y z
N MET A 1 -11.98 11.80 -33.93
CA MET A 1 -11.47 11.34 -32.64
C MET A 1 -12.57 11.72 -31.67
N SER A 2 -13.33 10.77 -31.12
CA SER A 2 -14.32 11.10 -30.10
C SER A 2 -13.58 11.72 -28.93
N GLU A 3 -13.82 13.00 -28.66
CA GLU A 3 -13.40 13.60 -27.40
C GLU A 3 -14.12 12.79 -26.32
N ASP A 4 -13.39 11.91 -25.64
CA ASP A 4 -13.87 11.40 -24.36
C ASP A 4 -14.01 12.63 -23.48
N THR A 5 -15.26 13.04 -23.24
CA THR A 5 -15.56 14.33 -22.61
C THR A 5 -15.87 14.07 -21.15
N ILE A 6 -15.01 14.58 -20.27
CA ILE A 6 -15.40 14.82 -18.88
C ILE A 6 -16.12 16.17 -18.90
N THR A 7 -17.44 16.17 -18.70
CA THR A 7 -18.29 17.38 -18.72
C THR A 7 -18.62 17.89 -17.32
N GLU A 8 -18.40 17.07 -16.30
CA GLU A 8 -18.64 17.42 -14.90
C GLU A 8 -17.49 16.92 -14.02
N LEU A 9 -17.23 17.65 -12.94
CA LEU A 9 -16.29 17.20 -11.91
C LEU A 9 -16.88 15.97 -11.22
N THR A 10 -16.13 14.87 -11.20
CA THR A 10 -16.48 13.70 -10.38
C THR A 10 -15.35 13.37 -9.42
N THR A 11 -15.73 12.90 -8.23
CA THR A 11 -14.81 12.49 -7.18
C THR A 11 -15.11 11.07 -6.74
N THR A 12 -14.13 10.17 -6.88
CA THR A 12 -14.24 8.77 -6.47
C THR A 12 -13.23 8.49 -5.37
N VAL A 13 -13.69 8.02 -4.21
CA VAL A 13 -12.79 7.62 -3.12
C VAL A 13 -12.21 6.24 -3.42
N LEU A 14 -10.90 6.18 -3.65
CA LEU A 14 -10.13 4.95 -3.91
C LEU A 14 -9.64 4.27 -2.63
N ARG A 15 -9.39 5.04 -1.58
CA ARG A 15 -9.15 4.55 -0.22
C ARG A 15 -9.87 5.44 0.76
N LYS A 16 -10.70 4.83 1.61
CA LYS A 16 -11.50 5.57 2.61
C LYS A 16 -10.81 5.67 3.96
N SER A 17 -10.77 6.88 4.48
CA SER A 17 -10.28 7.24 5.81
C SER A 17 -11.41 7.68 6.75
N LYS A 18 -11.10 7.68 8.05
CA LYS A 18 -11.92 8.24 9.13
C LYS A 18 -11.31 9.51 9.71
N GLY A 19 -10.26 10.04 9.08
CA GLY A 19 -9.60 11.27 9.48
C GLY A 19 -10.55 12.48 9.49
N ARG A 20 -9.99 13.61 9.94
CA ARG A 20 -10.69 14.89 9.97
C ARG A 20 -11.23 15.24 8.58
N THR A 21 -12.46 15.77 8.53
CA THR A 21 -13.04 16.30 7.29
C THR A 21 -12.30 17.58 6.86
N LEU A 22 -12.04 17.72 5.57
CA LEU A 22 -11.35 18.86 4.98
C LEU A 22 -12.33 20.02 4.74
N GLU A 23 -11.90 21.22 5.10
CA GLU A 23 -12.68 22.46 5.11
C GLU A 23 -11.92 23.58 4.40
N ASP A 24 -12.64 24.58 3.88
CA ASP A 24 -12.00 25.76 3.26
C ASP A 24 -11.07 26.45 4.28
N GLY A 25 -9.92 26.92 3.81
CA GLY A 25 -8.88 27.54 4.62
C GLY A 25 -7.90 26.55 5.27
N ASP A 26 -8.16 25.25 5.21
CA ASP A 26 -7.19 24.23 5.62
C ASP A 26 -5.96 24.27 4.71
N ARG A 27 -4.75 24.22 5.29
CA ARG A 27 -3.53 23.96 4.51
C ARG A 27 -3.30 22.46 4.42
N LEU A 28 -3.31 21.92 3.22
CA LEU A 28 -3.13 20.50 2.95
C LEU A 28 -1.70 20.21 2.52
N LEU A 29 -1.20 19.03 2.88
CA LEU A 29 -0.01 18.42 2.28
C LEU A 29 -0.45 17.13 1.58
N VAL A 30 -0.19 17.02 0.29
CA VAL A 30 -0.72 15.92 -0.54
C VAL A 30 0.34 15.25 -1.39
N HIS A 31 0.16 13.96 -1.61
CA HIS A 31 0.69 13.28 -2.78
C HIS A 31 -0.33 13.34 -3.92
N TYR A 32 0.15 13.37 -5.15
CA TYR A 32 -0.71 13.41 -6.33
C TYR A 32 -0.07 12.78 -7.57
N GLN A 33 -0.93 12.35 -8.49
CA GLN A 33 -0.58 11.92 -9.83
C GLN A 33 -1.58 12.52 -10.82
N GLY A 34 -1.11 13.26 -11.81
CA GLY A 34 -1.92 13.89 -12.87
C GLY A 34 -1.73 13.20 -14.21
N LYS A 35 -2.84 12.81 -14.83
CA LYS A 35 -2.89 12.11 -16.12
C LYS A 35 -3.90 12.76 -17.08
N LEU A 36 -3.58 12.73 -18.37
CA LEU A 36 -4.53 12.98 -19.44
C LEU A 36 -5.47 11.76 -19.61
N LEU A 37 -6.58 11.93 -20.33
CA LEU A 37 -7.54 10.84 -20.58
C LEU A 37 -6.96 9.67 -21.36
N ASN A 38 -5.92 9.91 -22.17
CA ASN A 38 -5.19 8.86 -22.88
C ASN A 38 -4.29 8.02 -21.93
N GLY A 39 -4.24 8.36 -20.63
CA GLY A 39 -3.42 7.71 -19.61
C GLY A 39 -2.01 8.30 -19.43
N GLU A 40 -1.62 9.26 -20.26
CA GLU A 40 -0.30 9.90 -20.21
C GLU A 40 -0.16 10.74 -18.94
N GLN A 41 0.82 10.41 -18.11
CA GLN A 41 1.18 11.19 -16.93
C GLN A 41 1.91 12.46 -17.34
N PHE A 42 1.38 13.62 -16.95
CA PHE A 42 2.03 14.91 -17.20
C PHE A 42 2.79 15.43 -15.98
N ASP A 43 2.38 15.06 -14.76
CA ASP A 43 3.04 15.46 -13.52
C ASP A 43 2.63 14.55 -12.36
N ALA A 44 3.54 14.33 -11.41
CA ALA A 44 3.25 13.55 -10.21
C ALA A 44 4.26 13.84 -9.10
N SER A 45 3.86 13.58 -7.85
CA SER A 45 4.75 13.43 -6.69
C SER A 45 4.77 12.00 -6.16
N PHE A 46 3.85 11.15 -6.60
CA PHE A 46 3.69 9.78 -6.14
C PHE A 46 3.01 8.95 -7.23
N ASP A 47 3.43 7.70 -7.38
CA ASP A 47 2.79 6.74 -8.25
C ASP A 47 1.89 5.79 -7.45
N PHE A 48 0.57 5.93 -7.62
CA PHE A 48 -0.45 5.11 -6.95
C PHE A 48 -0.59 3.69 -7.52
N SER A 49 0.26 3.30 -8.47
CA SER A 49 0.35 1.93 -8.96
C SER A 49 1.48 1.13 -8.29
N SER A 50 2.67 1.74 -8.14
CA SER A 50 3.83 1.14 -7.43
C SER A 50 3.90 1.51 -5.95
N PHE A 51 3.11 2.50 -5.53
CA PHE A 51 3.09 3.09 -4.19
C PHE A 51 4.44 3.68 -3.79
N GLU A 52 5.05 4.42 -4.73
CA GLU A 52 6.36 5.03 -4.57
C GLU A 52 6.31 6.54 -4.82
N ALA A 53 7.13 7.28 -4.06
CA ALA A 53 7.36 8.69 -4.35
C ALA A 53 8.16 8.85 -5.65
N GLU A 54 7.77 9.82 -6.46
CA GLU A 54 8.50 10.16 -7.67
C GLU A 54 9.87 10.75 -7.31
N GLU A 55 10.93 10.29 -7.97
CA GLU A 55 12.30 10.69 -7.62
C GLU A 55 12.49 12.20 -7.73
N GLY A 56 13.07 12.80 -6.69
CA GLY A 56 13.29 14.26 -6.62
C GLY A 56 12.04 15.10 -6.46
N ARG A 57 10.85 14.48 -6.31
CA ARG A 57 9.60 15.18 -6.03
C ARG A 57 9.29 15.13 -4.53
N ARG A 58 8.60 16.17 -4.07
CA ARG A 58 8.10 16.28 -2.69
C ARG A 58 6.58 16.38 -2.70
N PRO A 59 5.89 16.02 -1.62
CA PRO A 59 4.48 16.33 -1.45
C PRO A 59 4.22 17.82 -1.69
N PHE A 60 3.07 18.11 -2.29
CA PHE A 60 2.66 19.48 -2.63
C PHE A 60 1.76 20.04 -1.52
N ASP A 61 1.92 21.32 -1.19
CA ASP A 61 1.12 22.00 -0.18
C ASP A 61 0.41 23.22 -0.73
N PHE A 62 -0.84 23.41 -0.30
CA PHE A 62 -1.70 24.52 -0.71
C PHE A 62 -2.82 24.74 0.31
N VAL A 63 -3.50 25.88 0.24
CA VAL A 63 -4.68 26.20 1.05
C VAL A 63 -5.96 25.91 0.26
N LEU A 64 -6.81 25.04 0.82
CA LEU A 64 -8.04 24.58 0.19
C LEU A 64 -9.07 25.71 0.11
N GLY A 65 -9.69 25.89 -1.06
CA GLY A 65 -10.79 26.84 -1.27
C GLY A 65 -10.35 28.29 -1.48
N GLU A 66 -9.05 28.55 -1.53
CA GLU A 66 -8.48 29.90 -1.72
C GLU A 66 -8.00 30.16 -3.16
N GLY A 67 -8.28 29.24 -4.10
CA GLY A 67 -7.91 29.40 -5.51
C GLY A 67 -6.40 29.29 -5.78
N GLN A 68 -5.65 28.61 -4.90
CA GLN A 68 -4.21 28.35 -5.09
C GLN A 68 -3.93 27.21 -6.09
N VAL A 69 -4.95 26.40 -6.36
CA VAL A 69 -4.94 25.27 -7.30
C VAL A 69 -6.08 25.42 -8.31
N ILE A 70 -6.12 24.54 -9.31
CA ILE A 70 -7.24 24.50 -10.26
C ILE A 70 -8.57 24.29 -9.52
N GLN A 71 -9.66 24.86 -10.04
CA GLN A 71 -10.97 24.85 -9.40
C GLN A 71 -11.49 23.43 -9.11
N GLY A 72 -11.14 22.45 -9.96
CA GLY A 72 -11.50 21.06 -9.75
C GLY A 72 -10.89 20.43 -8.49
N TRP A 73 -9.69 20.88 -8.07
CA TRP A 73 -9.09 20.43 -6.81
C TRP A 73 -9.80 21.05 -5.61
N ASP A 74 -10.03 22.36 -5.63
CA ASP A 74 -10.74 23.07 -4.55
C ASP A 74 -12.13 22.47 -4.32
N GLN A 75 -12.87 22.19 -5.40
CA GLN A 75 -14.20 21.61 -5.32
C GLN A 75 -14.17 20.11 -4.97
N GLY A 76 -13.22 19.35 -5.52
CA GLY A 76 -13.18 17.89 -5.40
C GLY A 76 -12.68 17.40 -4.03
N LEU A 77 -11.78 18.15 -3.38
CA LEU A 77 -11.21 17.78 -2.08
C LEU A 77 -12.05 18.28 -0.89
N LYS A 78 -12.90 19.29 -1.10
CA LYS A 78 -13.79 19.81 -0.06
C LYS A 78 -14.72 18.72 0.47
N GLY A 79 -14.75 18.55 1.78
CA GLY A 79 -15.60 17.55 2.45
C GLY A 79 -15.07 16.12 2.41
N GLN A 80 -13.95 15.85 1.71
CA GLN A 80 -13.19 14.60 1.86
C GLN A 80 -12.51 14.55 3.23
N LYS A 81 -11.73 13.51 3.51
CA LYS A 81 -11.06 13.33 4.80
C LYS A 81 -9.55 13.25 4.65
N LEU A 82 -8.84 13.71 5.69
CA LEU A 82 -7.43 13.40 5.89
C LEU A 82 -7.20 11.88 5.75
N GLY A 83 -6.29 11.46 4.86
CA GLY A 83 -5.99 10.06 4.54
C GLY A 83 -6.85 9.42 3.46
N ASP A 84 -7.91 10.08 2.98
CA ASP A 84 -8.59 9.63 1.77
C ASP A 84 -7.60 9.68 0.60
N VAL A 85 -7.68 8.67 -0.27
CA VAL A 85 -7.13 8.74 -1.62
C VAL A 85 -8.30 8.88 -2.57
N VAL A 86 -8.32 9.94 -3.38
CA VAL A 86 -9.43 10.25 -4.28
C VAL A 86 -8.96 10.38 -5.72
N GLU A 87 -9.77 9.89 -6.66
CA GLU A 87 -9.67 10.20 -8.08
C GLU A 87 -10.62 11.36 -8.41
N LEU A 88 -10.08 12.43 -8.99
CA LEU A 88 -10.80 13.57 -9.52
C LEU A 88 -10.75 13.51 -11.04
N LYS A 89 -11.92 13.44 -11.68
CA LYS A 89 -12.04 13.67 -13.13
C LYS A 89 -12.53 15.08 -13.33
N ILE A 90 -11.68 15.93 -13.89
CA ILE A 90 -11.85 17.38 -13.91
C ILE A 90 -12.12 17.82 -15.36
N PRO A 91 -13.28 18.43 -15.65
CA PRO A 91 -13.54 19.03 -16.96
C PRO A 91 -12.57 20.19 -17.21
N SER A 92 -12.27 20.47 -18.48
CA SER A 92 -11.23 21.44 -18.84
C SER A 92 -11.46 22.83 -18.22
N GLU A 93 -12.72 23.24 -18.11
CA GLU A 93 -13.19 24.52 -17.56
C GLU A 93 -12.89 24.66 -16.05
N LEU A 94 -12.76 23.54 -15.34
CA LEU A 94 -12.33 23.49 -13.94
C LEU A 94 -10.84 23.15 -13.79
N ALA A 95 -10.14 22.98 -14.91
CA ALA A 95 -8.69 22.79 -15.01
C ALA A 95 -8.02 24.04 -15.61
N TYR A 96 -7.50 23.96 -16.84
CA TYR A 96 -6.77 25.03 -17.53
C TYR A 96 -7.53 25.66 -18.72
N GLY A 97 -8.74 25.18 -19.02
CA GLY A 97 -9.61 25.70 -20.08
C GLY A 97 -8.92 25.73 -21.44
N GLU A 98 -9.10 26.82 -22.18
CA GLU A 98 -8.51 27.02 -23.52
C GLU A 98 -6.99 27.23 -23.53
N GLN A 99 -6.33 27.21 -22.37
CA GLN A 99 -4.89 27.44 -22.26
C GLN A 99 -4.12 26.12 -22.32
N ALA A 100 -3.00 26.14 -23.06
CA ALA A 100 -2.00 25.09 -22.97
C ALA A 100 -1.10 25.31 -21.74
N VAL A 101 -0.66 24.24 -21.09
CA VAL A 101 0.32 24.30 -19.99
C VAL A 101 1.57 23.50 -20.35
N GLY A 102 2.65 24.22 -20.62
CA GLY A 102 3.87 23.65 -21.18
C GLY A 102 3.58 22.90 -22.48
N ASP A 103 4.37 21.85 -22.73
CA ASP A 103 4.15 20.94 -23.85
C ASP A 103 3.28 19.72 -23.48
N ALA A 104 2.95 19.57 -22.18
CA ALA A 104 2.33 18.36 -21.65
C ALA A 104 0.80 18.41 -21.60
N ILE A 105 0.19 19.59 -21.47
CA ILE A 105 -1.27 19.74 -21.37
C ILE A 105 -1.77 20.65 -22.51
N PRO A 106 -2.39 20.06 -23.55
CA PRO A 106 -3.03 20.84 -24.62
C PRO A 106 -4.23 21.67 -24.12
N PRO A 107 -4.65 22.71 -24.88
CA PRO A 107 -5.90 23.42 -24.65
C PRO A 107 -7.11 22.48 -24.56
N ASN A 108 -8.08 22.85 -23.73
CA ASN A 108 -9.34 22.13 -23.52
C ASN A 108 -9.16 20.68 -23.05
N SER A 109 -8.03 20.36 -22.41
CA SER A 109 -7.77 19.03 -21.89
C SER A 109 -8.52 18.80 -20.56
N PRO A 110 -9.42 17.82 -20.48
CA PRO A 110 -9.86 17.31 -19.20
C PRO A 110 -8.73 16.52 -18.53
N LEU A 111 -8.69 16.54 -17.20
CA LEU A 111 -7.60 15.97 -16.41
C LEU A 111 -8.12 14.90 -15.44
N ILE A 112 -7.33 13.87 -15.20
CA ILE A 112 -7.53 12.91 -14.12
C ILE A 112 -6.43 13.13 -13.09
N PHE A 113 -6.83 13.35 -11.83
CA PHE A 113 -5.91 13.40 -10.71
C PHE A 113 -6.23 12.33 -9.69
N THR A 114 -5.22 11.59 -9.24
CA THR A 114 -5.30 10.84 -7.99
C THR A 114 -4.59 11.65 -6.91
N VAL A 115 -5.23 11.89 -5.78
CA VAL A 115 -4.71 12.73 -4.69
C VAL A 115 -4.86 12.00 -3.36
N GLU A 116 -3.79 11.98 -2.58
CA GLU A 116 -3.78 11.50 -1.19
C GLU A 116 -3.47 12.65 -0.24
N VAL A 117 -4.29 12.83 0.78
CA VAL A 117 -4.07 13.86 1.80
C VAL A 117 -3.29 13.29 2.97
N LEU A 118 -2.03 13.71 3.10
CA LEU A 118 -1.05 13.19 4.07
C LEU A 118 -1.13 13.91 5.41
N ALA A 119 -1.35 15.22 5.37
CA ALA A 119 -1.46 16.07 6.55
C ALA A 119 -2.35 17.28 6.29
N VAL A 120 -2.88 17.84 7.38
CA VAL A 120 -3.66 19.08 7.37
C VAL A 120 -3.23 19.99 8.52
N ILE A 121 -3.04 21.28 8.24
CA ILE A 121 -3.04 22.33 9.25
C ILE A 121 -4.41 23.00 9.16
N PRO A 122 -5.29 22.82 10.18
CA PRO A 122 -6.61 23.42 10.13
C PRO A 122 -6.57 24.94 10.01
N ALA A 123 -7.60 25.53 9.40
CA ALA A 123 -7.70 26.98 9.24
C ALA A 123 -7.52 27.72 10.59
N GLY A 124 -6.55 28.64 10.66
CA GLY A 124 -6.25 29.41 11.87
C GLY A 124 -5.42 28.69 12.94
N GLU A 125 -5.06 27.42 12.72
CA GLU A 125 -4.19 26.65 13.60
C GLU A 125 -2.72 26.67 13.13
N ALA A 126 -1.80 26.30 14.03
CA ALA A 126 -0.37 26.21 13.72
C ALA A 126 0.17 24.77 13.72
N VAL A 127 -0.59 23.82 14.26
CA VAL A 127 -0.13 22.44 14.47
C VAL A 127 -0.66 21.53 13.36
N PRO A 128 0.21 20.84 12.59
CA PRO A 128 -0.23 19.88 11.60
C PRO A 128 -0.78 18.62 12.26
N ILE A 129 -1.84 18.07 11.65
CA ILE A 129 -2.42 16.76 11.95
C ILE A 129 -1.98 15.81 10.83
N TYR A 130 -1.24 14.77 11.19
CA TYR A 130 -0.81 13.72 10.27
C TYR A 130 -1.77 12.53 10.29
N LEU A 131 -1.78 11.78 9.20
CA LEU A 131 -2.51 10.52 9.10
C LEU A 131 -2.07 9.53 10.19
N ASP A 132 -3.04 8.94 10.91
CA ASP A 132 -2.81 7.88 11.88
C ASP A 132 -3.33 6.54 11.34
N PHE A 133 -2.68 5.43 11.69
CA PHE A 133 -3.15 4.08 11.36
C PHE A 133 -4.64 3.86 11.66
N LYS A 134 -5.15 4.42 12.76
CA LYS A 134 -6.57 4.27 13.14
C LYS A 134 -7.52 4.93 12.15
N ASP A 135 -7.07 5.95 11.43
CA ASP A 135 -7.88 6.69 10.47
C ASP A 135 -8.14 5.82 9.24
N ILE A 136 -7.16 5.02 8.81
CA ILE A 136 -7.31 4.00 7.77
C ILE A 136 -7.82 2.65 8.31
N GLY A 137 -8.23 2.60 9.58
CA GLY A 137 -8.86 1.43 10.18
C GLY A 137 -7.91 0.36 10.73
N ILE A 138 -6.61 0.62 10.73
CA ILE A 138 -5.58 -0.21 11.35
C ILE A 138 -5.57 0.05 12.86
N LYS A 139 -5.49 -1.03 13.65
CA LYS A 139 -5.42 -0.94 15.11
C LYS A 139 -4.13 -1.62 15.57
N PRO A 140 -2.99 -0.90 15.61
CA PRO A 140 -1.67 -1.51 15.75
C PRO A 140 -1.58 -2.51 16.90
N LYS A 141 -1.98 -2.09 18.11
CA LYS A 141 -2.00 -2.95 19.31
C LYS A 141 -2.85 -4.21 19.20
N LYS A 142 -3.93 -4.19 18.40
CA LYS A 142 -4.78 -5.38 18.20
C LYS A 142 -4.22 -6.35 17.18
N LEU A 143 -3.43 -5.84 16.23
CA LEU A 143 -2.74 -6.64 15.21
C LEU A 143 -1.41 -7.18 15.72
N GLY A 144 -0.90 -6.67 16.85
CA GLY A 144 0.45 -6.99 17.30
C GLY A 144 1.53 -6.20 16.58
N LEU A 145 1.16 -5.11 15.87
CA LEU A 145 2.12 -4.12 15.38
C LEU A 145 2.61 -3.31 16.59
N THR A 146 3.73 -3.75 17.16
CA THR A 146 4.35 -3.14 18.35
C THR A 146 5.24 -1.97 17.97
N ASP A 147 5.58 -1.15 18.97
CA ASP A 147 6.55 -0.06 18.78
C ASP A 147 7.95 -0.62 18.42
N GLU A 148 8.27 -1.84 18.85
CA GLU A 148 9.51 -2.54 18.50
C GLU A 148 9.55 -2.90 17.01
N LEU A 149 8.47 -3.46 16.46
CA LEU A 149 8.37 -3.72 15.01
C LEU A 149 8.38 -2.41 14.22
N LEU A 150 7.65 -1.38 14.68
CA LEU A 150 7.66 -0.09 13.99
C LEU A 150 9.03 0.60 14.02
N ALA A 151 9.87 0.31 15.02
CA ALA A 151 11.22 0.85 15.11
C ALA A 151 12.22 0.18 14.14
N THR A 152 11.91 -1.00 13.59
CA THR A 152 12.75 -1.66 12.59
C THR A 152 12.39 -1.26 11.17
N VAL A 153 11.14 -0.82 10.95
CA VAL A 153 10.61 -0.42 9.65
C VAL A 153 11.33 0.83 9.12
N GLN A 154 11.81 0.75 7.88
CA GLN A 154 12.50 1.84 7.17
C GLN A 154 11.61 2.49 6.11
N PHE A 155 10.78 1.71 5.40
CA PHE A 155 9.76 2.26 4.51
C PHE A 155 8.38 1.68 4.80
N SER A 156 7.34 2.43 4.44
CA SER A 156 5.97 1.95 4.56
C SER A 156 5.21 2.24 3.28
N LYS A 157 4.48 1.22 2.82
CA LYS A 157 3.54 1.33 1.71
C LYS A 157 2.16 0.93 2.18
N THR A 158 1.18 1.77 1.86
CA THR A 158 -0.23 1.49 2.12
C THR A 158 -0.98 1.49 0.80
N GLY A 159 -1.61 0.37 0.48
CA GLY A 159 -2.46 0.18 -0.70
C GLY A 159 -3.74 1.03 -0.68
N LEU A 160 -4.65 0.71 -1.60
CA LEU A 160 -5.97 1.30 -1.75
C LEU A 160 -7.05 0.31 -1.26
N ASP A 161 -8.33 0.64 -1.45
CA ASP A 161 -9.44 -0.29 -1.16
C ASP A 161 -9.80 -1.17 -2.39
N ARG A 162 -8.79 -1.59 -3.16
CA ARG A 162 -8.92 -2.46 -4.35
C ARG A 162 -7.92 -3.62 -4.27
N ASN A 163 -7.83 -4.45 -5.30
CA ASN A 163 -6.74 -5.42 -5.37
C ASN A 163 -5.46 -4.69 -5.78
N ASP A 164 -4.48 -4.69 -4.89
CA ASP A 164 -3.19 -4.05 -5.08
C ASP A 164 -2.03 -5.05 -5.13
N GLU A 165 -0.96 -4.64 -5.78
CA GLU A 165 0.34 -5.32 -5.75
C GLU A 165 1.30 -4.39 -5.00
N LEU A 166 1.80 -4.85 -3.86
CA LEU A 166 2.72 -4.13 -3.01
C LEU A 166 4.05 -4.88 -2.99
N ASN A 167 5.06 -4.28 -3.59
CA ASN A 167 6.42 -4.81 -3.60
C ASN A 167 7.27 -3.92 -2.68
N GLY A 168 7.87 -4.50 -1.65
CA GLY A 168 8.85 -3.82 -0.83
C GLY A 168 10.22 -3.77 -1.51
N ARG A 169 11.24 -3.47 -0.72
CA ARG A 169 12.60 -3.10 -1.13
C ARG A 169 13.58 -4.11 -0.53
N GLU A 170 14.84 -3.71 -0.39
CA GLU A 170 15.85 -4.54 0.27
C GLU A 170 15.92 -4.30 1.78
N GLU A 171 15.30 -3.20 2.23
CA GLU A 171 15.20 -2.80 3.62
C GLU A 171 13.92 -3.32 4.28
N ALA A 172 13.92 -3.39 5.62
CA ALA A 172 12.74 -3.77 6.38
C ALA A 172 11.56 -2.82 6.13
N ASP A 173 10.48 -3.35 5.57
CA ASP A 173 9.32 -2.60 5.13
C ASP A 173 8.05 -2.91 5.94
N LEU A 174 7.12 -1.95 5.96
CA LEU A 174 5.74 -2.16 6.40
C LEU A 174 4.80 -2.05 5.21
N LEU A 175 4.26 -3.19 4.77
CA LEU A 175 3.31 -3.26 3.66
C LEU A 175 1.88 -3.50 4.18
N ILE A 176 0.94 -2.63 3.79
CA ILE A 176 -0.46 -2.67 4.24
C ILE A 176 -1.41 -2.71 3.04
N GLY A 177 -2.05 -3.86 2.79
CA GLY A 177 -2.97 -4.08 1.67
C GLY A 177 -4.38 -3.48 1.84
N LEU A 178 -4.86 -3.37 3.10
CA LEU A 178 -6.18 -2.83 3.46
C LEU A 178 -7.39 -3.67 3.02
N LYS A 179 -8.05 -3.36 1.90
CA LYS A 179 -9.21 -4.10 1.41
C LYS A 179 -8.90 -4.52 -0.01
N GLY A 180 -9.11 -5.80 -0.32
CA GLY A 180 -8.84 -6.23 -1.68
C GLY A 180 -8.61 -7.72 -1.75
N LYS A 181 -7.79 -8.10 -2.71
CA LYS A 181 -7.14 -9.40 -2.80
C LYS A 181 -5.71 -9.06 -3.16
N ASP A 182 -4.97 -8.71 -2.14
CA ASP A 182 -3.73 -8.00 -2.32
C ASP A 182 -2.58 -9.01 -2.46
N THR A 183 -1.59 -8.66 -3.26
CA THR A 183 -0.35 -9.42 -3.37
C THR A 183 0.76 -8.60 -2.74
N LEU A 184 1.34 -9.11 -1.66
CA LEU A 184 2.38 -8.45 -0.89
C LEU A 184 3.67 -9.27 -1.04
N HIS A 185 4.70 -8.66 -1.61
CA HIS A 185 6.06 -9.19 -1.65
C HIS A 185 6.92 -8.27 -0.78
N GLY A 186 7.42 -8.78 0.34
CA GLY A 186 8.27 -8.02 1.27
C GLY A 186 9.56 -7.56 0.60
N GLY A 187 10.22 -8.48 -0.12
CA GLY A 187 11.54 -8.24 -0.67
C GLY A 187 12.58 -8.83 0.28
N LEU A 188 13.74 -8.20 0.39
CA LEU A 188 14.73 -8.57 1.41
C LEU A 188 14.49 -7.75 2.67
N GLY A 189 15.06 -8.21 3.79
CA GLY A 189 14.91 -7.53 5.07
C GLY A 189 13.99 -8.31 6.00
N ALA A 190 13.62 -7.71 7.13
CA ALA A 190 12.64 -8.28 8.05
C ALA A 190 11.35 -7.47 7.93
N ASP A 191 10.45 -7.92 7.07
CA ASP A 191 9.28 -7.15 6.70
C ASP A 191 8.10 -7.41 7.62
N VAL A 192 7.26 -6.39 7.75
CA VAL A 192 5.99 -6.46 8.47
C VAL A 192 4.86 -6.34 7.47
N LEU A 193 4.13 -7.43 7.27
CA LEU A 193 3.10 -7.54 6.24
C LEU A 193 1.71 -7.60 6.87
N ILE A 194 0.79 -6.75 6.38
CA ILE A 194 -0.61 -6.68 6.80
C ILE A 194 -1.48 -6.79 5.54
N GLY A 195 -2.08 -7.96 5.31
CA GLY A 195 -2.92 -8.18 4.12
C GLY A 195 -4.25 -7.42 4.21
N GLY A 196 -4.84 -7.36 5.39
CA GLY A 196 -6.10 -6.70 5.66
C GLY A 196 -7.31 -7.59 5.34
N LYS A 197 -8.35 -6.98 4.80
CA LYS A 197 -9.58 -7.67 4.41
C LYS A 197 -9.44 -8.16 2.98
N GLY A 198 -9.30 -9.46 2.82
CA GLY A 198 -9.29 -9.97 1.47
C GLY A 198 -9.18 -11.45 1.35
N LYS A 199 -8.65 -11.85 0.20
CA LYS A 199 -8.01 -13.15 0.03
C LYS A 199 -6.60 -12.82 -0.44
N ASP A 200 -5.73 -12.62 0.52
CA ASP A 200 -4.46 -11.96 0.27
C ASP A 200 -3.36 -13.00 0.03
N ARG A 201 -2.32 -12.59 -0.67
CA ARG A 201 -1.20 -13.43 -1.09
C ARG A 201 0.09 -12.79 -0.61
N PHE A 202 0.82 -13.53 0.21
CA PHE A 202 2.16 -13.18 0.64
C PHE A 202 3.13 -13.96 -0.23
N LEU A 203 3.89 -13.25 -1.07
CA LEU A 203 4.74 -13.80 -2.09
C LEU A 203 6.19 -13.84 -1.60
N TYR A 204 6.81 -15.01 -1.73
CA TYR A 204 8.24 -15.22 -1.49
C TYR A 204 8.87 -15.79 -2.74
N THR A 205 9.89 -15.11 -3.23
CA THR A 205 10.58 -15.39 -4.50
C THR A 205 12.01 -15.88 -4.34
N ALA A 206 12.63 -15.62 -3.20
CA ALA A 206 13.97 -16.08 -2.86
C ALA A 206 14.05 -16.52 -1.39
N MET A 207 15.08 -17.29 -1.05
CA MET A 207 15.29 -17.76 0.33
C MET A 207 15.68 -16.62 1.27
N GLU A 208 16.33 -15.61 0.70
CA GLU A 208 16.77 -14.40 1.36
C GLU A 208 15.61 -13.44 1.66
N ASP A 209 14.43 -13.67 1.06
CA ASP A 209 13.24 -12.84 1.32
C ASP A 209 12.73 -12.97 2.76
N SER A 210 13.07 -14.05 3.47
CA SER A 210 12.81 -14.13 4.91
C SER A 210 13.69 -15.17 5.59
N LEU A 211 14.60 -14.67 6.42
CA LEU A 211 15.60 -15.47 7.11
C LEU A 211 15.01 -16.23 8.31
N VAL A 212 15.79 -17.18 8.82
CA VAL A 212 15.38 -18.02 9.95
C VAL A 212 15.54 -17.28 11.28
N ASN A 213 16.53 -16.39 11.38
CA ASN A 213 16.81 -15.60 12.59
C ASN A 213 15.78 -14.46 12.76
N GLU A 214 15.50 -14.10 14.01
CA GLU A 214 14.49 -13.07 14.35
C GLU A 214 14.73 -11.70 13.71
N GLU A 215 15.97 -11.33 13.45
CA GLU A 215 16.35 -10.02 12.91
C GLU A 215 16.11 -9.88 11.40
N GLY A 216 16.02 -11.00 10.68
CA GLY A 216 15.83 -11.04 9.22
C GLY A 216 14.57 -11.78 8.81
N ARG A 217 13.68 -12.09 9.76
CA ARG A 217 12.49 -12.89 9.53
C ARG A 217 11.26 -12.01 9.39
N ASP A 218 10.51 -12.24 8.33
CA ASP A 218 9.24 -11.60 8.08
C ASP A 218 8.17 -11.95 9.10
N VAL A 219 7.28 -11.00 9.32
CA VAL A 219 6.13 -11.11 10.19
C VAL A 219 4.84 -10.75 9.43
N ILE A 220 3.94 -11.71 9.31
CA ILE A 220 2.59 -11.47 8.78
C ILE A 220 1.60 -11.37 9.94
N LEU A 221 1.13 -10.15 10.24
CA LEU A 221 0.40 -9.84 11.47
C LEU A 221 -1.07 -10.28 11.48
N ASP A 222 -1.70 -10.42 10.32
CA ASP A 222 -3.14 -10.69 10.22
C ASP A 222 -3.51 -11.89 9.37
N PHE A 223 -2.57 -12.83 9.18
CA PHE A 223 -2.75 -14.00 8.34
C PHE A 223 -4.02 -14.79 8.68
N GLY A 224 -4.94 -14.81 7.73
CA GLY A 224 -6.27 -15.38 7.86
C GLY A 224 -6.45 -16.71 7.13
N LYS A 225 -7.62 -17.32 7.34
CA LYS A 225 -7.96 -18.64 6.77
C LYS A 225 -8.02 -18.65 5.24
N LYS A 226 -8.27 -17.50 4.61
CA LYS A 226 -8.44 -17.37 3.16
C LYS A 226 -7.15 -17.06 2.43
N ASP A 227 -6.16 -16.56 3.18
CA ASP A 227 -4.93 -16.03 2.64
C ASP A 227 -3.99 -17.16 2.28
N LYS A 228 -3.03 -16.82 1.42
CA LYS A 228 -2.05 -17.74 0.87
C LYS A 228 -0.65 -17.21 1.12
N ILE A 229 0.25 -18.12 1.45
CA ILE A 229 1.69 -17.89 1.33
C ILE A 229 2.11 -18.62 0.06
N ASN A 230 2.71 -17.89 -0.88
CA ASN A 230 3.21 -18.42 -2.13
C ASN A 230 4.71 -18.67 -2.01
N LEU A 231 5.09 -19.94 -2.07
CA LEU A 231 6.48 -20.41 -1.97
C LEU A 231 6.95 -21.08 -3.27
N GLN A 232 6.16 -20.98 -4.35
CA GLN A 232 6.39 -21.64 -5.64
C GLN A 232 7.79 -21.41 -6.23
N ALA A 233 8.36 -20.24 -5.95
CA ALA A 233 9.67 -19.86 -6.48
C ALA A 233 10.85 -20.41 -5.64
N LEU A 234 10.60 -20.92 -4.42
CA LEU A 234 11.68 -21.39 -3.55
C LEU A 234 12.21 -22.77 -3.95
N ALA A 235 11.32 -23.69 -4.34
CA ALA A 235 11.67 -25.01 -4.86
C ALA A 235 10.46 -25.69 -5.54
N ASP A 236 10.73 -26.60 -6.49
CA ASP A 236 9.68 -27.30 -7.25
C ASP A 236 8.96 -28.41 -6.45
N ASP A 237 9.63 -29.01 -5.46
CA ASP A 237 9.17 -30.22 -4.75
C ASP A 237 8.78 -29.97 -3.28
N LEU A 238 8.18 -28.80 -2.99
CA LEU A 238 7.77 -28.46 -1.62
C LEU A 238 6.64 -29.35 -1.09
N GLN A 239 6.77 -29.82 0.16
CA GLN A 239 5.80 -30.71 0.81
C GLN A 239 5.40 -30.27 2.22
N PHE A 240 4.10 -30.07 2.45
CA PHE A 240 3.60 -29.66 3.77
C PHE A 240 3.46 -30.83 4.76
N ILE A 241 4.44 -30.97 5.66
CA ILE A 241 4.45 -31.98 6.74
C ILE A 241 3.72 -31.52 8.02
N LYS A 242 2.98 -30.41 7.96
CA LYS A 242 2.17 -29.86 9.07
C LYS A 242 3.04 -29.54 10.30
N LYS A 243 2.77 -30.17 11.45
CA LYS A 243 3.53 -29.99 12.70
C LYS A 243 4.68 -31.00 12.85
N GLY A 244 4.88 -31.87 11.86
CA GLY A 244 5.97 -32.85 11.85
C GLY A 244 7.32 -32.17 12.05
N LYS A 245 8.31 -32.93 12.52
CA LYS A 245 9.71 -32.50 12.48
C LYS A 245 10.24 -32.75 11.07
N PHE A 246 11.27 -32.00 10.68
CA PHE A 246 12.01 -32.32 9.48
C PHE A 246 12.59 -33.73 9.58
N THR A 247 12.62 -34.43 8.44
CA THR A 247 12.96 -35.85 8.34
C THR A 247 14.23 -36.10 7.54
N GLY A 248 14.86 -35.03 7.04
CA GLY A 248 16.00 -35.07 6.13
C GLY A 248 15.57 -35.19 4.66
N THR A 249 14.29 -34.94 4.36
CA THR A 249 13.81 -34.84 2.99
C THR A 249 13.80 -33.38 2.58
N ALA A 250 14.55 -33.04 1.52
CA ALA A 250 14.55 -31.71 0.91
C ALA A 250 13.12 -31.21 0.58
N GLY A 251 12.91 -29.91 0.70
CA GLY A 251 11.63 -29.24 0.40
C GLY A 251 10.54 -29.44 1.45
N GLU A 252 10.86 -29.87 2.67
CA GLU A 252 9.86 -30.02 3.72
C GLU A 252 9.41 -28.66 4.27
N VAL A 253 8.09 -28.45 4.27
CA VAL A 253 7.44 -27.27 4.82
C VAL A 253 6.68 -27.66 6.07
N ARG A 254 6.94 -26.97 7.18
CA ARG A 254 6.27 -27.21 8.46
C ARG A 254 5.74 -25.94 9.09
N PHE A 255 4.75 -26.08 9.96
CA PHE A 255 4.21 -25.00 10.76
C PHE A 255 4.15 -25.40 12.23
N SER A 256 4.86 -24.67 13.09
CA SER A 256 4.91 -24.93 14.53
C SER A 256 5.18 -23.65 15.29
N LYS A 257 4.58 -23.50 16.49
CA LYS A 257 4.76 -22.30 17.34
C LYS A 257 4.61 -20.98 16.57
N GLU A 258 3.54 -20.87 15.79
CA GLU A 258 3.22 -19.66 15.01
C GLU A 258 4.26 -19.31 13.93
N THR A 259 5.15 -20.24 13.57
CA THR A 259 6.17 -20.04 12.54
C THR A 259 6.00 -21.07 11.44
N LEU A 260 5.95 -20.61 10.19
CA LEU A 260 6.14 -21.43 9.00
C LEU A 260 7.65 -21.56 8.79
N SER A 261 8.14 -22.76 8.52
CA SER A 261 9.55 -23.02 8.25
C SER A 261 9.69 -23.97 7.08
N VAL A 262 10.73 -23.78 6.29
CA VAL A 262 11.06 -24.61 5.13
C VAL A 262 12.48 -25.11 5.29
N ASP A 263 12.66 -26.42 5.13
CA ASP A 263 13.94 -27.12 4.99
C ASP A 263 14.09 -27.44 3.51
N ILE A 264 14.93 -26.69 2.80
CA ILE A 264 15.10 -26.81 1.35
C ILE A 264 16.11 -27.89 1.01
N ASP A 265 17.21 -28.00 1.75
CA ASP A 265 18.32 -28.88 1.38
C ASP A 265 18.27 -30.27 2.05
N GLY A 266 17.36 -30.47 3.01
CA GLY A 266 17.15 -31.73 3.71
C GLY A 266 18.15 -31.98 4.83
N ASP A 267 18.76 -30.94 5.41
CA ASP A 267 19.69 -31.06 6.53
C ASP A 267 19.03 -31.17 7.92
N GLU A 268 17.68 -31.23 7.95
CA GLU A 268 16.82 -31.21 9.15
C GLU A 268 16.76 -29.86 9.90
N SER A 269 17.31 -28.79 9.31
CA SER A 269 17.23 -27.41 9.78
C SER A 269 16.32 -26.59 8.88
N ALA A 270 15.83 -25.46 9.39
CA ALA A 270 15.09 -24.52 8.55
C ALA A 270 16.10 -23.65 7.80
N ASP A 271 15.84 -23.40 6.53
CA ASP A 271 16.57 -22.45 5.67
C ASP A 271 15.80 -21.15 5.47
N PHE A 272 14.48 -21.22 5.60
CA PHE A 272 13.55 -20.09 5.46
C PHE A 272 12.48 -20.17 6.55
N ALA A 273 12.04 -19.03 7.06
CA ALA A 273 10.95 -19.00 8.04
C ALA A 273 10.10 -17.74 7.91
N VAL A 274 8.82 -17.80 8.30
CA VAL A 274 7.91 -16.64 8.38
C VAL A 274 7.12 -16.72 9.68
N ALA A 275 7.08 -15.63 10.43
CA ALA A 275 6.30 -15.53 11.66
C ALA A 275 4.83 -15.16 11.34
N LEU A 276 3.90 -15.94 11.89
CA LEU A 276 2.45 -15.78 11.75
C LEU A 276 1.80 -15.63 13.13
N PRO A 277 2.09 -14.54 13.87
CA PRO A 277 1.61 -14.37 15.25
C PRO A 277 0.08 -14.53 15.36
N GLY A 278 -0.36 -15.27 16.38
CA GLY A 278 -1.77 -15.60 16.61
C GLY A 278 -2.35 -16.70 15.72
N VAL A 279 -1.60 -17.22 14.74
CA VAL A 279 -2.04 -18.36 13.91
C VAL A 279 -1.75 -19.67 14.64
N THR A 280 -2.81 -20.36 15.08
CA THR A 280 -2.66 -21.64 15.81
C THR A 280 -2.70 -22.89 14.92
N LYS A 281 -3.16 -22.74 13.67
CA LYS A 281 -3.29 -23.83 12.69
C LYS A 281 -3.19 -23.33 11.26
N LEU A 282 -2.18 -23.83 10.55
CA LEU A 282 -2.04 -23.68 9.10
C LEU A 282 -2.48 -24.96 8.38
N LYS A 283 -3.12 -24.82 7.21
CA LYS A 283 -3.51 -25.94 6.35
C LYS A 283 -2.68 -25.90 5.08
N GLY A 284 -2.45 -27.06 4.44
CA GLY A 284 -1.79 -27.10 3.13
C GLY A 284 -2.51 -26.28 2.07
N SER A 285 -3.84 -26.11 2.17
CA SER A 285 -4.57 -25.20 1.30
C SER A 285 -4.16 -23.74 1.44
N ASN A 286 -3.50 -23.31 2.52
CA ASN A 286 -2.99 -21.94 2.70
C ASN A 286 -1.62 -21.74 2.05
N LEU A 287 -1.03 -22.78 1.48
CA LEU A 287 0.27 -22.74 0.84
C LEU A 287 0.09 -22.94 -0.66
N LEU A 288 0.87 -22.22 -1.44
CA LEU A 288 1.04 -22.48 -2.87
C LEU A 288 2.46 -22.97 -3.06
N PHE A 289 2.56 -24.17 -3.65
CA PHE A 289 3.78 -24.86 -4.06
C PHE A 289 3.77 -24.98 -5.59
#